data_AF-A0A4S4APN5-F1
#
_entry.id   AF-A0A4S4APN5-F1
#
_cell.length_a   1.000
_cell.length_b   1.000
_cell.length_c   1.000
_cell.angle_alpha   90.00
_cell.angle_beta   90.00
_cell.angle_gamma   90.00
#
_symmetry.space_group_name_H-M   'P 1'
#
loop_
_entity.id
_entity.type
_entity.pdbx_description
1 polymer ?
#
loop_
_entity_poly.entity_id
_entity_poly.type
_entity_poly.pdbx_seq_one_letter_code
_entity_poly.pdbx_strand_id
1 'polypeptide(L)' 'MSATATLSSKFQISIPKAVREEQHWQAGQEFVFIPKGKGVLVMPVPELDELAGIAQGVRTDGYRDREDRY' A
#
# COMPACT_ATOMS: atom_id res chain seq x y z
N MET A 1 -10.81 16.77 5.64
CA MET A 1 -9.73 17.77 5.47
C MET A 1 -8.58 17.11 4.74
N SER A 2 -7.99 17.73 3.72
CA SER A 2 -6.79 17.19 3.09
C SER A 2 -5.61 17.32 4.06
N ALA A 3 -5.13 16.22 4.61
CA ALA A 3 -3.95 16.23 5.45
C ALA A 3 -2.71 16.46 4.57
N THR A 4 -2.07 17.62 4.68
CA THR A 4 -0.83 17.96 3.96
C THR A 4 0.37 17.90 4.89
N ALA A 5 1.55 17.61 4.35
CA ALA A 5 2.80 17.61 5.08
C ALA A 5 3.89 18.29 4.25
N THR A 6 4.86 18.92 4.92
CA THR A 6 6.00 19.58 4.29
C THR A 6 7.18 18.62 4.27
N LEU A 7 7.87 18.54 3.12
CA LEU A 7 9.14 17.83 3.01
C LEU A 7 10.20 18.60 3.78
N SER A 8 10.79 17.97 4.80
CA SER A 8 11.86 18.60 5.57
C SER A 8 13.15 18.71 4.76
N SER A 9 14.11 19.51 5.25
CA SER A 9 15.45 19.62 4.65
C SER A 9 16.25 18.30 4.67
N LYS A 10 15.84 17.34 5.51
CA LYS A 10 16.39 15.98 5.55
C LYS A 10 15.64 15.01 4.62
N PHE A 11 14.78 15.53 3.75
CA PHE A 11 13.93 14.76 2.85
C PHE A 11 12.98 13.78 3.57
N GLN A 12 12.52 14.16 4.76
CA GLN A 12 11.53 13.37 5.52
C GLN A 12 10.16 14.02 5.45
N ILE A 13 9.12 13.22 5.22
CA ILE A 13 7.72 13.63 5.30
C ILE A 13 7.15 13.04 6.59
N SER A 14 6.77 13.90 7.53
CA SER A 14 6.02 13.46 8.70
C SER A 14 4.59 13.15 8.30
N ILE A 15 4.17 11.89 8.41
CA ILE A 15 2.79 11.50 8.12
C ILE A 15 1.85 12.15 9.14
N PRO A 16 0.83 12.92 8.73
CA PRO A 16 -0.11 13.55 9.66
C PRO A 16 -0.83 12.53 10.55
N LYS A 17 -1.13 12.90 11.81
CA LYS A 17 -1.80 12.03 12.78
C LYS A 17 -3.11 11.44 12.24
N ALA A 18 -3.95 12.27 11.62
CA ALA A 18 -5.23 11.86 11.05
C ALA A 18 -5.09 10.73 10.01
N VAL A 19 -4.04 10.77 9.17
CA VAL A 19 -3.78 9.72 8.16
C VAL A 19 -3.36 8.42 8.82
N ARG A 20 -2.46 8.48 9.81
CA ARG A 20 -2.02 7.27 10.54
C ARG A 20 -3.17 6.59 11.26
N GLU A 21 -4.06 7.36 11.88
CA GLU A 21 -5.22 6.82 12.60
C GLU A 21 -6.26 6.21 11.65
N GLU A 22 -6.57 6.89 10.54
CA GLU A 22 -7.52 6.40 9.53
C GLU A 22 -7.04 5.13 8.84
N GLN A 23 -5.73 5.02 8.58
CA GLN A 23 -5.13 3.87 7.91
C GLN A 23 -4.62 2.79 8.89
N HIS A 24 -4.80 2.99 10.20
CA HIS A 24 -4.30 2.10 11.26
C HIS A 24 -2.79 1.80 11.17
N TRP A 25 -2.00 2.78 10.72
CA TRP A 25 -0.55 2.62 10.59
C TRP A 25 0.16 2.66 11.94
N GLN A 26 1.13 1.78 12.08
CA GLN A 26 1.93 1.59 13.29
C GLN A 26 3.38 2.07 13.06
N ALA A 27 4.04 2.45 14.15
CA ALA A 27 5.44 2.80 14.09
C ALA A 27 6.29 1.56 13.76
N GLY A 28 7.26 1.71 12.86
CA GLY A 28 8.15 0.62 12.44
C GLY A 28 7.70 -0.13 11.18
N GLN A 29 6.48 0.10 10.69
CA GLN A 29 6.03 -0.48 9.42
C GLN A 29 6.86 0.02 8.23
N GLU A 30 7.13 -0.88 7.30
CA GLU A 30 7.78 -0.57 6.03
C GLU A 30 6.74 -0.05 5.01
N PHE A 31 7.15 0.91 4.19
CA PHE A 31 6.30 1.51 3.16
C PHE A 31 6.97 1.49 1.79
N VAL A 32 6.20 1.15 0.77
CA VAL A 32 6.62 1.25 -0.62
C VAL A 32 6.13 2.56 -1.23
N PHE A 33 6.99 3.17 -2.05
CA PHE A 33 6.65 4.30 -2.90
C PHE A 33 6.45 3.81 -4.33
N ILE A 34 5.21 3.85 -4.81
CA ILE A 34 4.86 3.41 -6.17
C ILE A 34 4.63 4.66 -7.03
N PRO A 35 5.43 4.91 -8.08
CA PRO A 35 5.23 6.05 -8.96
C PRO A 35 3.81 6.07 -9.59
N LYS A 36 3.13 7.21 -9.52
CA LYS A 36 1.81 7.41 -10.13
C LYS A 36 1.64 8.83 -10.65
N GLY A 37 1.83 9.01 -11.95
CA GLY A 37 1.75 10.31 -12.60
C GLY A 37 2.83 11.27 -12.07
N LYS A 38 2.42 12.42 -11.54
CA LYS A 38 3.33 13.41 -10.92
C LYS A 38 3.63 13.13 -9.45
N GLY A 39 3.05 12.09 -8.87
CA GLY A 39 3.18 11.76 -7.45
C GLY A 39 3.55 10.29 -7.23
N VAL A 40 3.35 9.86 -6.00
CA VAL A 40 3.60 8.49 -5.54
C VAL A 40 2.39 8.01 -4.74
N LEU A 41 2.04 6.75 -4.90
CA LEU A 41 1.23 6.03 -3.93
C LEU A 41 2.14 5.52 -2.82
N VAL A 42 1.73 5.72 -1.57
CA VAL A 42 2.41 5.19 -0.40
C VAL A 42 1.52 4.13 0.21
N MET A 43 2.06 2.92 0.38
CA MET A 43 1.33 1.79 0.92
C MET A 43 2.23 1.00 1.86
N PRO A 44 1.68 0.41 2.95
CA PRO A 44 2.44 -0.51 3.78
C PRO A 44 2.86 -1.73 2.96
N VAL A 45 4.07 -2.22 3.20
CA VAL A 45 4.51 -3.51 2.68
C VAL A 45 3.98 -4.58 3.64
N PRO A 46 3.11 -5.50 3.18
CA PRO A 46 2.58 -6.52 4.07
C PRO A 46 3.65 -7.54 4.42
N GLU A 47 3.64 -8.00 5.67
CA GLU A 47 4.43 -9.14 6.12
C GLU A 47 3.84 -10.46 5.58
N LEU A 48 4.64 -11.52 5.54
CA LEU A 48 4.21 -12.81 4.95
C LEU A 48 3.02 -13.44 5.69
N ASP A 49 2.95 -13.26 7.00
CA ASP A 49 1.86 -13.73 7.85
C ASP A 49 0.56 -12.95 7.63
N GLU A 50 0.64 -11.64 7.38
CA GLU A 50 -0.52 -10.81 6.98
C GLU A 50 -1.13 -11.25 5.65
N LEU A 51 -0.35 -11.90 4.78
CA LEU A 51 -0.80 -12.44 3.50
C LEU A 51 -1.46 -13.82 3.62
N ALA A 52 -1.36 -14.49 4.76
CA ALA A 52 -1.95 -15.81 4.93
C ALA A 52 -3.49 -15.74 4.83
N GLY A 53 -4.07 -16.47 3.88
CA GLY A 53 -5.53 -16.55 3.72
C GLY A 53 -6.17 -15.40 2.94
N ILE A 54 -5.40 -14.48 2.34
CA ILE A 54 -5.95 -13.37 1.53
C ILE A 54 -6.86 -13.82 0.38
N ALA A 55 -6.69 -15.06 -0.08
CA ALA A 55 -7.46 -15.67 -1.16
C ALA A 55 -8.44 -16.75 -0.67
N GLN A 56 -8.75 -16.79 0.63
CA GLN A 56 -9.70 -17.76 1.18
C GLN A 56 -11.10 -17.54 0.59
N GLY A 57 -11.71 -18.61 0.05
CA GLY A 57 -13.06 -18.58 -0.51
C GLY A 57 -13.16 -17.97 -1.91
N VAL A 58 -12.04 -17.66 -2.56
CA VAL A 58 -12.04 -17.18 -3.94
C VAL A 58 -12.39 -18.32 -4.89
N ARG A 59 -13.13 -18.01 -5.96
CA ARG A 59 -13.44 -18.95 -7.03
C ARG A 59 -12.15 -19.43 -7.71
N THR A 60 -12.01 -20.76 -7.84
CA THR A 60 -10.84 -21.41 -8.44
C THR A 60 -11.08 -21.85 -9.88
N ASP A 61 -12.28 -21.65 -10.41
CA ASP A 61 -12.67 -21.93 -11.79
C ASP A 61 -12.52 -20.70 -12.69
N GLY A 62 -12.31 -20.92 -13.99
CA GLY A 62 -12.25 -19.84 -15.00
C GLY A 62 -11.12 -18.83 -14.76
N TYR A 63 -10.05 -19.22 -14.08
CA TYR A 63 -8.90 -18.35 -13.89
C TYR A 63 -8.18 -18.12 -15.22
N ARG A 64 -7.53 -16.95 -15.34
CA ARG A 64 -6.77 -16.60 -16.54
C ARG A 64 -5.40 -17.28 -16.50
N ASP A 65 -5.17 -18.26 -17.36
CA ASP A 65 -3.89 -18.97 -17.57
C ASP A 65 -3.05 -18.39 -18.73
N ARG A 66 -3.63 -17.48 -19.52
CA ARG A 66 -3.02 -16.84 -20.71
C ARG A 66 -2.84 -17.81 -21.90
N GLU A 67 -3.54 -18.94 -21.92
CA GLU A 67 -3.58 -19.83 -23.08
C GLU A 67 -4.34 -19.22 -24.28
N ASP A 68 -5.06 -18.11 -24.06
CA ASP A 68 -5.94 -17.43 -25.02
C ASP A 68 -5.25 -16.39 -25.93
N ARG A 69 -3.93 -16.25 -25.87
CA ARG A 69 -3.18 -15.27 -26.69
C ARG A 69 -2.57 -15.95 -27.92
N TYR A 70 -3.34 -16.03 -29.01
CA TYR A 70 -2.86 -16.38 -30.35
C TYR A 70 -2.96 -15.19 -31.30
#